data_AF-A0A3R7DJ98-F1
#
_entry.id   AF-A0A3R7DJ98-F1
#
_cell.length_a   1.000
_cell.length_b   1.000
_cell.length_c   1.000
_cell.angle_alpha   90.00
_cell.angle_beta   90.00
_cell.angle_gamma   90.00
#
_symmetry.space_group_name_H-M   'P 1'
#
loop_
_entity.id
_entity.type
_entity.pdbx_description
1 polymer ?
#
loop_
_entity_poly.entity_id
_entity_poly.type
_entity_poly.pdbx_seq_one_letter_code
_entity_poly.pdbx_strand_id
1 'polypeptide(L)'
;MLIVRRIREMQTVHKFRLYPTSEQEQSLLFVMEVCRWVYNQFLSIWNNAAKIPGRYGLQATLPELKKDHPYLKKVNSKILQMVLFMLCNNLKVLRELKKSGRKAGRLRYNKYGQEL
;
A
#
# COMPACT_ATOMS: atom_id res chain seq x y z
N MET A 1 34.98 -19.34 -29.74
CA MET A 1 33.73 -19.24 -28.95
C MET A 1 34.06 -18.56 -27.63
N LEU A 2 33.89 -17.24 -27.53
CA LEU A 2 34.30 -16.45 -26.36
C LEU A 2 33.23 -16.55 -25.26
N ILE A 3 33.62 -17.10 -24.11
CA ILE A 3 32.80 -17.12 -22.89
C ILE A 3 32.86 -15.73 -22.27
N VAL A 4 31.80 -14.93 -22.44
CA VAL A 4 31.64 -13.66 -21.73
C VAL A 4 31.36 -13.96 -20.26
N ARG A 5 32.37 -13.79 -19.41
CA ARG A 5 32.24 -13.85 -17.95
C ARG A 5 31.24 -12.79 -17.50
N ARG A 6 30.08 -13.24 -17.02
CA ARG A 6 29.08 -12.39 -16.37
C ARG A 6 29.66 -11.88 -15.04
N ILE A 7 30.17 -10.66 -15.04
CA ILE A 7 30.51 -9.95 -13.80
C ILE A 7 29.19 -9.73 -13.06
N ARG A 8 29.01 -10.38 -11.91
CA ARG A 8 27.95 -10.02 -10.94
C ARG A 8 28.36 -8.68 -10.35
N GLU A 9 27.79 -7.58 -10.86
CA GLU A 9 27.87 -6.30 -10.18
C GLU A 9 27.25 -6.45 -8.78
N MET A 10 28.08 -6.29 -7.76
CA MET A 10 27.65 -6.31 -6.36
C MET A 10 27.06 -4.93 -6.05
N GLN A 11 25.72 -4.83 -6.00
CA GLN A 11 25.08 -3.59 -5.57
C GLN A 11 25.40 -3.33 -4.09
N THR A 12 26.25 -2.34 -3.81
CA THR A 12 26.52 -1.87 -2.46
C THR A 12 25.31 -1.09 -1.95
N VAL A 13 24.57 -1.67 -1.01
CA VAL A 13 23.46 -0.98 -0.32
C VAL A 13 24.02 -0.23 0.88
N HIS A 14 24.12 1.10 0.75
CA HIS A 14 24.52 1.96 1.87
C HIS A 14 23.36 2.14 2.86
N LYS A 15 23.60 1.84 4.13
CA LYS A 15 22.64 2.06 5.23
C LYS A 15 22.93 3.40 5.87
N PHE A 16 22.03 4.37 5.68
CA PHE A 16 22.08 5.66 6.35
C PHE A 16 21.12 5.68 7.53
N ARG A 17 21.57 6.22 8.66
CA ARG A 17 20.68 6.52 9.80
C ARG A 17 20.02 7.88 9.56
N LEU A 18 18.70 7.94 9.69
CA LEU A 18 17.95 9.18 9.67
C LEU A 18 17.77 9.66 11.13
N TYR A 19 18.00 10.95 11.35
CA TYR A 19 17.75 11.62 12.64
C TYR A 19 16.70 12.71 12.41
N PRO A 20 15.41 12.33 12.30
CA PRO A 20 14.35 13.30 12.04
C PRO A 20 14.16 14.22 13.25
N THR A 21 13.71 15.45 12.99
CA THR A 21 13.18 16.33 14.04
C THR A 21 11.83 15.80 14.53
N SER A 22 11.38 16.27 15.69
CA SER A 22 10.06 15.87 16.24
C SER A 22 8.90 16.14 15.27
N GLU A 23 8.94 17.25 14.53
CA GLU A 23 7.94 17.59 13.51
C GLU A 23 7.96 16.63 12.32
N GLN A 24 9.16 16.22 11.89
CA GLN A 24 9.33 15.25 10.81
C GLN A 24 8.83 13.86 11.22
N GLU A 25 9.12 13.45 12.46
CA GLU A 25 8.62 12.19 13.01
C GLU A 25 7.09 12.17 13.06
N GLN A 26 6.46 13.23 13.59
CA GLN A 26 5.01 13.37 13.61
C GLN A 26 4.40 13.33 12.21
N SER A 27 5.03 13.99 11.24
CA SER A 27 4.58 13.97 9.85
C SER A 27 4.67 12.57 9.23
N LEU A 28 5.73 11.82 9.51
CA LEU A 28 5.89 10.44 9.05
C LEU A 28 4.84 9.53 9.67
N LEU A 29 4.63 9.63 10.98
CA LEU A 29 3.60 8.86 11.69
C LEU A 29 2.21 9.17 11.13
N PHE A 30 1.89 10.45 10.93
CA PHE A 30 0.63 10.86 10.31
C PHE A 30 0.42 10.25 8.92
N VAL A 31 1.45 10.25 8.07
CA VAL A 31 1.38 9.62 6.74
C VAL A 31 1.17 8.11 6.86
N MET A 32 1.85 7.44 7.80
CA MET A 32 1.66 6.00 8.06
C MET A 32 0.23 5.69 8.50
N GLU A 33 -0.34 6.51 9.39
CA GLU A 33 -1.73 6.36 9.83
C GLU A 33 -2.73 6.56 8.70
N VAL A 34 -2.54 7.59 7.87
CA VAL A 34 -3.38 7.79 6.69
C VAL A 34 -3.29 6.60 5.74
N CYS A 35 -2.09 6.05 5.51
CA CYS A 35 -1.93 4.85 4.69
C CYS A 35 -2.67 3.64 5.29
N ARG A 36 -2.60 3.45 6.60
CA ARG A 36 -3.28 2.38 7.34
C ARG A 36 -4.80 2.51 7.21
N TRP A 37 -5.33 3.69 7.48
CA TRP A 37 -6.76 3.97 7.41
C TRP A 37 -7.30 3.73 6.00
N VAL A 38 -6.63 4.28 4.98
CA VAL A 38 -6.99 4.10 3.57
C VAL A 38 -6.98 2.62 3.18
N TYR A 39 -5.94 1.87 3.55
CA TYR A 39 -5.85 0.44 3.30
C TYR A 39 -7.04 -0.31 3.92
N ASN A 40 -7.33 -0.04 5.20
CA ASN A 40 -8.42 -0.71 5.92
C ASN A 40 -9.78 -0.36 5.32
N GLN A 41 -10.01 0.89 4.94
CA GLN A 41 -11.25 1.34 4.32
C GLN A 41 -11.49 0.62 2.98
N PHE A 42 -10.49 0.58 2.10
CA PHE A 42 -10.62 -0.14 0.83
C PHE A 42 -10.71 -1.66 1.00
N LEU A 43 -10.02 -2.24 1.98
CA LEU A 43 -10.16 -3.66 2.30
C LEU A 43 -11.59 -3.96 2.80
N SER A 44 -12.20 -3.05 3.57
CA SER A 44 -13.59 -3.17 4.02
C SER A 44 -14.57 -3.11 2.84
N ILE A 45 -14.41 -2.12 1.95
CA ILE A 45 -15.20 -2.01 0.72
C ILE A 45 -15.07 -3.30 -0.11
N TRP A 46 -13.85 -3.83 -0.26
CA TRP A 46 -13.62 -5.06 -0.98
C TRP A 46 -14.34 -6.27 -0.37
N ASN A 47 -14.28 -6.42 0.96
CA ASN A 47 -14.89 -7.54 1.65
C ASN A 47 -16.43 -7.52 1.59
N ASN A 48 -17.03 -6.33 1.48
CA ASN A 48 -18.48 -6.15 1.45
C ASN A 48 -19.06 -6.00 0.02
N ALA A 49 -18.20 -5.88 -1.01
CA ALA A 49 -18.66 -5.68 -2.38
C ALA A 49 -19.15 -6.99 -3.02
N ALA A 50 -20.39 -6.99 -3.52
CA ALA A 50 -20.95 -8.11 -4.29
C ALA A 50 -20.20 -8.31 -5.63
N LYS A 51 -19.75 -7.22 -6.25
CA LYS A 51 -18.90 -7.23 -7.44
C LYS A 51 -17.62 -6.47 -7.13
N ILE A 52 -16.50 -7.14 -7.37
CA ILE A 52 -15.17 -6.58 -7.16
C ILE A 52 -14.97 -5.38 -8.12
N PRO A 53 -14.84 -4.14 -7.61
CA PRO A 53 -14.51 -3.01 -8.45
C PRO A 53 -13.07 -3.14 -8.97
N GLY A 54 -12.86 -2.78 -10.24
CA GLY A 54 -11.52 -2.70 -10.81
C GLY A 54 -10.69 -1.61 -10.12
N ARG A 55 -9.35 -1.75 -10.16
CA ARG A 55 -8.40 -0.78 -9.56
C ARG A 55 -8.73 0.67 -9.90
N TYR A 56 -9.01 0.94 -11.18
CA TYR A 56 -9.33 2.30 -11.65
C TYR A 56 -10.66 2.82 -11.10
N GLY A 57 -11.65 1.94 -10.93
CA GLY A 57 -12.92 2.29 -10.28
C GLY A 57 -12.72 2.71 -8.82
N LEU A 58 -11.89 1.96 -8.07
CA LEU A 58 -11.53 2.32 -6.71
C LEU A 58 -10.67 3.60 -6.64
N GLN A 59 -9.82 3.86 -7.65
CA GLN A 59 -9.06 5.12 -7.70
C GLN A 59 -9.96 6.32 -7.98
N ALA A 60 -11.04 6.14 -8.75
CA ALA A 60 -12.00 7.19 -9.05
C ALA A 60 -12.81 7.62 -7.82
N THR A 61 -12.89 6.82 -6.75
CA THR A 61 -13.56 7.21 -5.50
C THR A 61 -12.66 8.02 -4.55
N LEU A 62 -11.35 8.12 -4.81
CA LEU A 62 -10.42 8.90 -3.97
C LEU A 62 -10.77 10.40 -3.87
N PRO A 63 -11.20 11.10 -4.94
CA PRO A 63 -11.62 12.48 -4.85
C PRO A 63 -12.81 12.69 -3.92
N GLU A 64 -13.79 11.78 -3.94
CA GLU A 64 -14.96 11.79 -3.04
C GLU A 64 -14.52 11.52 -1.61
N LEU A 65 -13.68 10.50 -1.40
CA LEU A 65 -13.14 10.17 -0.09
C LEU A 65 -12.38 11.36 0.54
N LYS A 66 -11.71 12.19 -0.27
CA LYS A 66 -11.05 13.42 0.17
C LYS A 66 -12.01 14.55 0.54
N LYS A 67 -13.25 14.54 0.04
CA LYS A 67 -14.29 15.48 0.45
C LYS A 67 -14.80 15.09 1.84
N ASP A 68 -15.07 13.82 2.05
CA ASP A 68 -15.59 13.28 3.31
C ASP A 68 -14.54 13.31 4.43
N HIS A 69 -13.27 13.12 4.08
CA HIS A 69 -12.15 13.09 5.01
C HIS A 69 -11.07 14.11 4.63
N PRO A 70 -11.20 15.37 5.08
CA PRO A 70 -10.30 16.46 4.70
C PRO A 70 -8.83 16.22 5.06
N TYR A 71 -8.54 15.43 6.11
CA TYR A 71 -7.18 15.10 6.51
C TYR A 71 -6.41 14.33 5.43
N LEU A 72 -7.09 13.62 4.52
CA LEU A 72 -6.46 12.94 3.38
C LEU A 72 -5.84 13.93 2.37
N LYS A 73 -6.25 15.20 2.39
CA LYS A 73 -5.65 16.25 1.55
C LYS A 73 -4.26 16.66 2.03
N LYS A 74 -3.92 16.40 3.30
CA LYS A 74 -2.59 16.66 3.86
C LYS A 74 -1.52 15.69 3.31
N VAL A 75 -1.94 14.57 2.72
CA VAL A 75 -1.05 13.56 2.15
C VAL A 75 -1.05 13.64 0.62
N ASN A 76 0.12 13.41 0.02
CA ASN A 76 0.27 13.42 -1.43
C ASN A 76 -0.66 12.38 -2.09
N SER A 77 -1.39 12.80 -3.12
CA SER A 77 -2.29 11.95 -3.92
C SER A 77 -1.63 10.67 -4.43
N LYS A 78 -0.33 10.71 -4.73
CA LYS A 78 0.42 9.53 -5.21
C LYS A 78 0.48 8.43 -4.17
N ILE A 79 0.59 8.78 -2.89
CA ILE A 79 0.65 7.83 -1.78
C ILE A 79 -0.66 7.08 -1.67
N LEU A 80 -1.79 7.79 -1.68
CA LEU A 80 -3.14 7.21 -1.63
C LEU A 80 -3.38 6.24 -2.79
N GLN A 81 -3.00 6.64 -4.01
CA GLN A 81 -3.09 5.78 -5.19
C GLN A 81 -2.19 4.54 -5.10
N MET A 82 -1.01 4.68 -4.50
CA MET A 82 -0.05 3.58 -4.32
C MET A 82 -0.54 2.56 -3.29
N VAL A 83 -1.12 3.01 -2.17
CA VAL A 83 -1.72 2.12 -1.16
C VAL A 83 -2.80 1.24 -1.80
N LEU A 84 -3.67 1.86 -2.61
CA LEU A 84 -4.70 1.13 -3.33
C LEU A 84 -4.12 0.16 -4.36
N PHE A 85 -3.08 0.57 -5.11
CA PHE A 85 -2.37 -0.30 -6.04
C PHE A 85 -1.79 -1.54 -5.35
N MET A 86 -1.12 -1.36 -4.21
CA MET A 86 -0.56 -2.45 -3.42
C MET A 86 -1.65 -3.41 -2.93
N LEU A 87 -2.78 -2.89 -2.43
CA LEU A 87 -3.91 -3.71 -2.01
C LEU A 87 -4.45 -4.57 -3.17
N CYS A 88 -4.73 -3.97 -4.33
CA CYS A 88 -5.21 -4.70 -5.50
C CYS A 88 -4.20 -5.76 -5.98
N ASN A 89 -2.90 -5.43 -5.98
CA ASN A 89 -1.87 -6.37 -6.39
C ASN A 89 -1.76 -7.56 -5.43
N ASN A 90 -1.81 -7.30 -4.11
CA ASN A 90 -1.80 -8.34 -3.09
C ASN A 90 -3.00 -9.28 -3.22
N LEU A 91 -4.18 -8.74 -3.49
CA LEU A 91 -5.39 -9.54 -3.74
C LEU A 91 -5.27 -10.39 -5.01
N LYS A 92 -4.69 -9.84 -6.08
CA LYS A 92 -4.41 -10.56 -7.31
C LYS A 92 -3.45 -11.73 -7.05
N VAL A 93 -2.32 -11.46 -6.40
CA VAL A 93 -1.33 -12.51 -6.04
C VAL A 93 -1.97 -13.58 -5.17
N LEU A 94 -2.78 -13.19 -4.18
CA LEU A 94 -3.47 -14.12 -3.31
C LEU A 94 -4.42 -15.06 -4.09
N ARG A 95 -5.14 -14.51 -5.08
CA ARG A 95 -6.00 -15.30 -5.96
C ARG A 95 -5.21 -16.33 -6.75
N GLU A 96 -4.06 -15.96 -7.31
CA GLU A 96 -3.21 -16.87 -8.08
C GLU A 96 -2.56 -17.96 -7.19
N LEU A 97 -2.18 -17.62 -5.95
CA LEU A 97 -1.69 -18.59 -4.98
C LEU A 97 -2.76 -19.64 -4.63
N LYS A 98 -4.01 -19.22 -4.47
CA LYS A 98 -5.13 -20.14 -4.19
C LYS A 98 -5.45 -21.04 -5.39
N LYS A 99 -5.44 -20.48 -6.61
CA LYS A 99 -5.64 -21.26 -7.85
C LYS A 99 -4.56 -22.32 -8.05
N SER A 100 -3.31 -22.02 -7.70
CA SER A 100 -2.18 -22.97 -7.78
C SER A 100 -2.16 -24.00 -6.64
N GLY A 101 -3.22 -24.09 -5.82
CA GLY A 101 -3.36 -25.10 -4.77
C GLY A 101 -2.54 -24.82 -3.50
N ARG A 102 -1.91 -23.65 -3.38
CA ARG A 102 -1.16 -23.30 -2.17
C ARG A 102 -2.12 -22.89 -1.04
N LYS A 103 -1.82 -23.33 0.18
CA LYS A 103 -2.54 -22.90 1.39
C LYS A 103 -2.22 -21.42 1.69
N ALA A 104 -3.01 -20.52 1.11
CA ALA A 104 -2.89 -19.09 1.31
C ALA A 104 -4.09 -18.53 2.10
N GLY A 105 -3.81 -17.65 3.07
CA GLY A 105 -4.82 -17.07 3.96
C GLY A 105 -5.72 -16.01 3.29
N ARG A 106 -6.17 -15.05 4.09
CA ARG A 106 -6.87 -13.84 3.63
C ARG A 106 -6.13 -12.59 4.09
N LEU A 107 -6.27 -11.49 3.37
CA LEU A 107 -5.81 -10.20 3.84
C LEU A 107 -6.55 -9.82 5.13
N ARG A 108 -5.85 -9.13 6.02
CA ARG A 108 -6.36 -8.74 7.34
C ARG A 108 -6.22 -7.23 7.49
N TYR A 109 -7.10 -6.64 8.28
CA TYR A 109 -6.95 -5.24 8.67
C TYR A 109 -5.63 -5.02 9.39
N ASN A 110 -5.00 -3.88 9.11
CA ASN A 110 -3.84 -3.45 9.85
C ASN A 110 -4.29 -2.83 11.17
N LYS A 111 -3.97 -3.52 12.27
CA LYS A 111 -4.38 -3.18 13.64
C LYS A 111 -3.45 -2.19 14.34
N TYR A 112 -2.21 -2.05 13.87
CA TYR A 112 -1.19 -1.25 14.54
C TYR A 112 -1.22 0.18 14.03
N GLY A 113 -1.57 1.13 14.90
CA GLY A 113 -1.52 2.57 14.64
C GLY A 113 -2.30 3.39 15.68
N GLN A 114 -2.08 4.71 15.69
CA GLN A 114 -2.82 5.70 16.48
C GLN A 114 -4.15 6.07 15.80
N GLU A 115 -5.19 6.41 16.56
CA GLU A 115 -6.47 6.86 15.99
C GLU A 115 -6.32 8.28 15.39
N LEU A 116 -6.87 8.48 14.18
CA LEU A 116 -6.82 9.73 13.41
C LEU A 116 -7.97 10.68 13.76
#